data_AF-A0A957V672-F1
#
_entry.id   AF-A0A957V672-F1
#
_cell.length_a   1.000
_cell.length_b   1.000
_cell.length_c   1.000
_cell.angle_alpha   90.00
_cell.angle_beta   90.00
_cell.angle_gamma   90.00
#
_symmetry.space_group_name_H-M   'P 1'
#
loop_
_entity.id
_entity.type
_entity.pdbx_description
1 polymer ?
#
loop_
_entity_poly.entity_id
_entity_poly.type
_entity_poly.pdbx_seq_one_letter_code
_entity_poly.pdbx_strand_id
1 'polypeptide(L)'
;MSDPNPDPRAKADAYRNGEADPPADVQPQSRPGRRSPEQWSDLISQRIEEAMRDGHFDNLRGKGKPLNPAPDPHIPPDMQMANSLLKNNELVPAWISDRNAVLAAVEAMRAKIRRAAADYSVALRSAETAAAREQVETRWQA
;
A
#
# COMPACT_ATOMS: atom_id res chain seq x y z
N MET A 1 -64.44 33.73 -30.93
CA MET A 1 -63.80 32.63 -31.68
C MET A 1 -62.33 32.67 -31.31
N SER A 2 -61.92 31.82 -30.36
CA SER A 2 -60.53 31.70 -29.91
C SER A 2 -60.18 30.24 -30.02
N ASP A 3 -59.38 29.87 -31.02
CA ASP A 3 -58.90 28.49 -31.14
C ASP A 3 -57.99 28.19 -29.95
N PRO A 4 -58.17 27.03 -29.27
CA PRO A 4 -57.39 26.69 -28.10
C PRO A 4 -55.98 26.30 -28.55
N ASN A 5 -54.98 27.00 -28.04
CA ASN A 5 -53.57 26.64 -28.24
C ASN A 5 -53.35 25.22 -27.67
N PRO A 6 -52.94 24.23 -28.50
CA PRO A 6 -52.85 22.84 -28.07
C PRO A 6 -51.79 22.66 -26.96
N ASP A 7 -52.06 21.69 -26.07
CA ASP A 7 -51.18 21.30 -24.96
C ASP A 7 -49.73 21.07 -25.48
N PRO A 8 -48.73 21.75 -24.89
CA PRO A 8 -47.32 21.57 -25.25
C PRO A 8 -46.85 20.11 -25.25
N ARG A 9 -47.42 19.26 -24.40
CA ARG A 9 -47.09 17.83 -24.35
C ARG A 9 -47.62 17.07 -25.57
N ALA A 10 -48.86 17.34 -25.98
CA ALA A 10 -49.44 16.72 -27.16
C ALA A 10 -48.64 17.07 -28.43
N LYS A 11 -48.16 18.32 -28.54
CA LYS A 11 -47.23 18.72 -29.61
C LYS A 11 -45.91 17.95 -29.55
N ALA A 12 -45.35 17.75 -28.35
CA ALA A 12 -44.10 16.99 -28.18
C ALA A 12 -44.24 15.51 -28.58
N ASP A 13 -45.37 14.89 -28.29
CA ASP A 13 -45.65 13.50 -28.67
C ASP A 13 -45.88 13.35 -30.18
N ALA A 14 -46.55 14.30 -30.83
CA ALA A 14 -46.71 14.32 -32.30
C ALA A 14 -45.35 14.40 -33.04
N TYR A 15 -44.40 15.19 -32.54
CA TYR A 15 -43.02 15.20 -33.08
C TYR A 15 -42.30 13.87 -32.86
N ARG A 16 -42.48 13.23 -31.70
CA ARG A 16 -41.85 11.94 -31.37
C ARG A 16 -42.39 10.80 -32.24
N ASN A 17 -43.67 10.84 -32.59
CA ASN A 17 -44.34 9.83 -33.40
C ASN A 17 -44.17 10.06 -34.91
N GLY A 18 -43.56 11.19 -35.32
CA GLY A 18 -43.35 11.54 -36.73
C GLY A 18 -44.61 12.01 -37.46
N GLU A 19 -45.65 12.39 -36.72
CA GLU A 19 -46.96 12.81 -37.25
C GLU A 19 -46.99 14.30 -37.66
N ALA A 20 -45.96 15.07 -37.29
CA ALA A 20 -45.80 16.47 -37.67
C ALA A 20 -44.32 16.79 -37.97
N ASP A 21 -44.08 17.49 -39.08
CA ASP A 21 -42.75 18.00 -39.42
C ASP A 21 -42.32 19.10 -38.43
N PRO A 22 -41.06 19.11 -37.96
CA PRO A 22 -40.56 20.18 -37.13
C PRO A 22 -40.62 21.53 -37.89
N PRO A 23 -40.87 22.65 -37.19
CA PRO A 23 -40.82 23.97 -37.82
C PRO A 23 -39.46 24.18 -38.50
N ALA A 24 -39.45 24.79 -39.70
CA ALA A 24 -38.25 24.97 -40.53
C ALA A 24 -37.12 25.76 -39.82
N ASP A 25 -37.46 26.46 -38.75
CA ASP A 25 -36.63 27.27 -37.88
C ASP A 25 -36.00 26.49 -36.70
N VAL A 26 -36.41 25.23 -36.48
CA VAL A 26 -35.79 24.33 -35.49
C VAL A 26 -34.66 23.54 -36.14
N GLN A 27 -33.48 24.15 -36.24
CA GLN A 27 -32.28 23.41 -36.61
C GLN A 27 -31.91 22.43 -35.49
N PRO A 28 -31.65 21.15 -35.79
CA PRO A 28 -31.19 20.18 -34.79
C PRO A 28 -29.86 20.68 -34.22
N GLN A 29 -29.91 21.21 -33.00
CA GLN A 29 -28.72 21.65 -32.31
C GLN A 29 -27.89 20.40 -32.00
N SER A 30 -26.75 20.27 -32.66
CA SER A 30 -25.76 19.23 -32.39
C SER A 30 -25.38 19.30 -30.91
N ARG A 31 -25.98 18.43 -30.10
CA ARG A 31 -25.57 18.25 -28.71
C ARG A 31 -24.07 17.95 -28.73
N PRO A 32 -23.22 18.72 -28.01
CA PRO A 32 -21.80 18.38 -27.96
C PRO A 32 -21.69 16.92 -27.54
N GLY A 33 -21.00 16.13 -28.36
CA GLY A 33 -20.88 14.70 -28.14
C GLY A 33 -20.43 14.43 -26.70
N ARG A 34 -21.03 13.43 -26.05
CA ARG A 34 -20.58 13.01 -24.72
C ARG A 34 -19.07 12.72 -24.83
N ARG A 35 -18.26 13.46 -24.07
CA ARG A 35 -16.82 13.24 -24.04
C ARG A 35 -16.53 11.79 -23.69
N SER A 36 -15.61 11.17 -24.41
CA SER A 36 -15.13 9.82 -24.09
C SER A 36 -14.39 9.83 -22.73
N PRO A 37 -14.26 8.68 -22.05
CA PRO A 37 -13.47 8.59 -20.82
C PRO A 37 -12.02 9.10 -20.98
N GLU A 38 -11.43 8.90 -22.16
CA GLU A 38 -10.10 9.40 -22.51
C GLU A 38 -10.07 10.93 -22.59
N GLN A 39 -11.04 11.55 -23.27
CA GLN A 39 -11.18 13.01 -23.33
C GLN A 39 -11.43 13.64 -21.95
N TRP A 40 -12.07 12.92 -21.04
CA TRP A 40 -12.20 13.34 -19.65
C TRP A 40 -10.88 13.27 -18.89
N SER A 41 -10.12 12.19 -19.07
CA SER A 41 -8.78 12.04 -18.48
C SER A 41 -7.85 13.16 -18.93
N ASP A 42 -7.83 13.48 -20.23
CA ASP A 42 -7.01 14.55 -20.78
C ASP A 42 -7.37 15.92 -20.20
N LEU A 43 -8.67 16.22 -20.12
CA LEU A 43 -9.15 17.47 -19.53
C LEU A 43 -8.80 17.57 -18.03
N ILE A 44 -8.94 16.47 -17.29
CA ILE A 44 -8.60 16.42 -15.86
C ILE A 44 -7.10 16.66 -15.69
N SER A 45 -6.25 16.00 -16.46
CA SER A 45 -4.80 16.18 -16.42
C SER A 45 -4.40 17.62 -16.74
N GLN A 46 -4.94 18.21 -17.81
CA GLN A 46 -4.69 19.61 -18.16
C GLN A 46 -5.08 20.55 -17.02
N ARG A 47 -6.22 20.31 -16.38
CA ARG A 47 -6.69 21.13 -15.26
C ARG A 47 -5.81 20.98 -14.01
N ILE A 48 -5.32 19.77 -13.73
CA ILE A 48 -4.38 19.52 -12.63
C ILE A 48 -3.05 20.25 -12.90
N GLU A 49 -2.54 20.21 -14.13
CA GLU A 49 -1.31 20.90 -14.53
C GLU A 49 -1.42 22.42 -14.43
N GLU A 50 -2.53 23.00 -14.87
CA GLU A 50 -2.83 24.42 -14.66
C GLU A 50 -2.84 24.76 -13.17
N ALA A 51 -3.54 23.96 -12.36
CA ALA A 51 -3.61 24.20 -10.93
C ALA A 51 -2.25 24.06 -10.22
N MET A 52 -1.36 23.19 -10.70
CA MET A 52 0.03 23.11 -10.25
C MET A 52 0.83 24.36 -10.64
N ARG A 53 0.69 24.84 -11.88
CA ARG A 53 1.36 26.07 -12.37
C ARG A 53 0.92 27.31 -11.60
N ASP A 54 -0.37 27.39 -11.29
CA ASP A 54 -0.98 28.51 -10.56
C ASP A 54 -0.71 28.45 -9.04
N GLY A 55 0.03 27.44 -8.56
CA GLY A 55 0.39 27.31 -7.16
C GLY A 55 -0.76 26.93 -6.22
N HIS A 56 -1.89 26.42 -6.75
CA HIS A 56 -3.04 26.02 -5.93
C HIS A 56 -2.69 24.91 -4.91
N PHE A 57 -1.63 24.15 -5.16
CA PHE A 57 -1.11 23.11 -4.25
C PHE A 57 0.02 23.60 -3.34
N ASP A 58 0.37 24.88 -3.34
CA ASP A 58 1.51 25.39 -2.58
C ASP A 58 1.26 25.52 -1.08
N ASN A 59 0.01 25.76 -0.69
CA ASN A 59 -0.39 25.90 0.70
C ASN A 59 -1.20 24.70 1.22
N LEU A 60 -0.90 23.49 0.74
CA LEU A 60 -1.54 22.29 1.26
C LEU A 60 -1.11 22.04 2.71
N ARG A 61 -2.09 21.69 3.55
CA ARG A 61 -1.83 21.23 4.91
C ARG A 61 -0.92 20.01 4.86
N GLY A 62 0.29 20.14 5.40
CA GLY A 62 1.28 19.06 5.43
C GLY A 62 2.19 18.96 4.20
N LYS A 63 2.17 19.94 3.28
CA LYS A 63 3.14 20.00 2.16
C LYS A 63 4.58 19.90 2.69
N GLY A 64 5.36 18.98 2.13
CA GLY A 64 6.76 18.76 2.50
C GLY A 64 6.98 18.05 3.84
N LYS A 65 5.91 17.69 4.58
CA LYS A 65 6.02 16.89 5.80
C LYS A 65 5.82 15.41 5.47
N PRO A 66 6.50 14.49 6.19
CA PRO A 66 6.20 13.07 6.09
C PRO A 66 4.71 12.81 6.37
N LEU A 67 4.08 11.99 5.54
CA LEU A 67 2.73 11.51 5.80
C LEU A 67 2.75 10.68 7.10
N ASN A 68 1.72 10.82 7.93
CA ASN A 68 1.52 9.94 9.07
C ASN A 68 0.76 8.69 8.59
N PRO A 69 1.39 7.50 8.54
CA PRO A 69 0.72 6.28 8.10
C PRO A 69 -0.23 5.69 9.15
N ALA A 70 -0.33 6.30 10.34
CA ALA A 70 -1.20 5.83 11.41
C ALA A 70 -2.62 6.44 11.34
N PRO A 71 -3.67 5.64 11.55
CA PRO A 71 -3.65 4.19 11.76
C PRO A 71 -3.50 3.42 10.45
N ASP A 72 -2.77 2.29 10.49
CA ASP A 72 -2.66 1.40 9.34
C ASP A 72 -4.05 0.82 9.00
N PRO A 73 -4.59 1.09 7.79
CA PRO A 73 -5.92 0.60 7.39
C PRO A 73 -6.02 -0.92 7.37
N HIS A 74 -4.89 -1.64 7.32
CA HIS A 74 -4.84 -3.09 7.25
C HIS A 74 -4.88 -3.77 8.62
N ILE A 75 -4.82 -3.00 9.71
CA ILE A 75 -4.89 -3.52 11.08
C ILE A 75 -6.33 -3.39 11.58
N PRO A 76 -6.98 -4.47 12.05
CA PRO A 76 -8.28 -4.41 12.69
C PRO A 76 -8.31 -3.40 13.86
N PRO A 77 -9.42 -2.65 14.07
CA PRO A 77 -9.49 -1.60 15.09
C PRO A 77 -9.14 -2.05 16.52
N ASP A 78 -9.49 -3.29 16.88
CA ASP A 78 -9.15 -3.93 18.15
C ASP A 78 -7.64 -4.16 18.31
N MET A 79 -6.95 -4.53 17.22
CA MET A 79 -5.50 -4.71 17.20
C MET A 79 -4.74 -3.39 17.15
N GLN A 80 -5.30 -2.32 16.59
CA GLN A 80 -4.67 -1.00 16.56
C GLN A 80 -4.41 -0.47 17.97
N MET A 81 -5.39 -0.61 18.87
CA MET A 81 -5.24 -0.17 20.27
C MET A 81 -4.19 -0.99 21.01
N ALA A 82 -4.23 -2.33 20.90
CA ALA A 82 -3.22 -3.19 21.52
C ALA A 82 -1.79 -2.89 20.99
N ASN A 83 -1.62 -2.74 19.68
CA ASN A 83 -0.31 -2.49 19.07
C ASN A 83 0.23 -1.09 19.40
N SER A 84 -0.63 -0.07 19.46
CA SER A 84 -0.23 1.29 19.86
C SER A 84 0.21 1.35 21.32
N LEU A 85 -0.49 0.66 22.24
CA LEU A 85 -0.08 0.56 23.64
C LEU A 85 1.30 -0.10 23.77
N LEU A 86 1.52 -1.21 23.07
CA LEU A 86 2.82 -1.90 23.08
C LEU A 86 3.93 -0.99 22.55
N LYS A 87 3.72 -0.37 21.38
CA LYS A 87 4.69 0.55 20.76
C LYS A 87 5.02 1.75 21.65
N ASN A 88 4.03 2.34 22.30
CA ASN A 88 4.22 3.50 23.18
C ASN A 88 5.01 3.16 24.46
N ASN A 89 5.02 1.89 24.87
CA ASN A 89 5.74 1.41 26.05
C ASN A 89 7.07 0.71 25.69
N GLU A 90 7.52 0.80 24.43
CA GLU A 90 8.70 0.08 23.93
C GLU A 90 8.60 -1.46 24.09
N LEU A 91 7.38 -1.99 24.15
CA LEU A 91 7.09 -3.41 24.31
C LEU A 91 6.75 -4.07 22.97
N VAL A 92 7.00 -5.36 22.89
CA VAL A 92 6.63 -6.21 21.74
C VAL A 92 5.55 -7.21 22.14
N PRO A 93 4.67 -7.63 21.21
CA PRO A 93 3.78 -8.76 21.43
C PRO A 93 4.53 -10.01 21.94
N ALA A 94 3.89 -10.79 22.82
CA ALA A 94 4.49 -11.97 23.44
C ALA A 94 5.11 -12.95 22.43
N TRP A 95 4.39 -13.24 21.34
CA TRP A 95 4.86 -14.14 20.28
C TRP A 95 6.15 -13.65 19.58
N ILE A 96 6.38 -12.32 19.48
CA ILE A 96 7.65 -11.77 18.99
C ILE A 96 8.76 -12.01 19.99
N SER A 97 8.49 -11.76 21.27
CA SER A 97 9.44 -12.00 22.37
C SER A 97 9.87 -13.46 22.41
N ASP A 98 8.91 -14.39 22.37
CA ASP A 98 9.17 -15.83 22.41
C ASP A 98 10.00 -16.28 21.22
N ARG A 99 9.67 -15.79 20.01
CA ARG A 99 10.46 -16.05 18.80
C ARG A 99 11.90 -15.55 18.96
N ASN A 100 12.08 -14.34 19.47
CA ASN A 100 13.41 -13.77 19.69
C ASN A 100 14.22 -14.57 20.71
N ALA A 101 13.59 -15.05 21.78
CA ALA A 101 14.23 -15.91 22.77
C ALA A 101 14.71 -17.23 22.15
N VAL A 102 13.89 -17.88 21.31
CA VAL A 102 14.27 -19.09 20.59
C VAL A 102 15.46 -18.82 19.66
N LEU A 103 15.42 -17.73 18.88
CA LEU A 103 16.52 -17.37 17.99
C LEU A 103 17.83 -17.09 18.76
N ALA A 104 17.75 -16.42 19.91
CA ALA A 104 18.91 -16.19 20.77
C ALA A 104 19.49 -17.51 21.30
N ALA A 105 18.65 -18.46 21.69
CA ALA A 105 19.09 -19.78 22.13
C ALA A 105 19.78 -20.56 21.00
N VAL A 106 19.24 -20.51 19.78
CA VAL A 106 19.86 -21.12 18.60
C VAL A 106 21.24 -20.51 18.35
N GLU A 107 21.37 -19.18 18.39
CA GLU A 107 22.64 -18.53 18.12
C GLU A 107 23.67 -18.79 19.23
N ALA A 108 23.24 -18.84 20.49
CA ALA A 108 24.10 -19.24 21.60
C ALA A 108 24.62 -20.68 21.42
N MET A 109 23.77 -21.61 20.97
CA MET A 109 24.20 -22.98 20.67
C MET A 109 25.19 -23.03 19.51
N ARG A 110 24.92 -22.31 18.42
CA ARG A 110 25.84 -22.20 17.28
C ARG A 110 27.19 -21.62 17.70
N ALA A 111 27.20 -20.61 18.55
CA ALA A 111 28.43 -20.02 19.08
C ALA A 111 29.24 -21.04 19.90
N LYS A 112 28.58 -21.86 20.73
CA LYS A 112 29.23 -22.95 21.48
C LYS A 112 29.87 -23.97 20.54
N ILE A 113 29.14 -24.41 19.49
CA ILE A 113 29.65 -25.36 18.50
C ILE A 113 30.86 -24.77 17.76
N ARG A 114 30.77 -23.53 17.27
CA ARG A 114 31.88 -22.86 16.58
C ARG A 114 33.11 -22.74 17.46
N ARG A 115 32.93 -22.41 18.74
CA ARG A 115 34.03 -22.36 19.72
C ARG A 115 34.66 -23.73 19.91
N ALA A 116 33.86 -24.77 20.16
CA ALA A 116 34.37 -26.13 20.34
C ALA A 116 35.16 -26.62 19.10
N ALA A 117 34.64 -26.35 17.89
CA ALA A 117 35.33 -26.68 16.65
C ALA A 117 36.64 -25.89 16.49
N ALA A 118 36.67 -24.60 16.85
CA ALA A 118 37.87 -23.79 16.82
C ALA A 118 38.93 -24.33 17.81
N ASP A 119 38.52 -24.62 19.04
CA ASP A 119 39.39 -25.17 20.09
C ASP A 119 39.98 -26.52 19.66
N TYR A 120 39.17 -27.42 19.10
CA TYR A 120 39.63 -28.70 18.54
C TYR A 120 40.66 -28.49 17.41
N SER A 121 40.37 -27.58 16.47
CA SER A 121 41.29 -27.28 15.36
C SER A 121 42.64 -26.74 15.84
N VAL A 122 42.65 -25.92 16.90
CA VAL A 122 43.87 -25.41 17.53
C VAL A 122 44.62 -26.55 18.21
N ALA A 123 43.94 -27.36 19.02
CA ALA A 123 44.55 -28.47 19.74
C ALA A 123 45.21 -29.48 18.79
N LEU A 124 44.55 -29.79 17.67
CA LEU A 124 45.09 -30.70 16.66
C LEU A 124 46.34 -30.13 15.96
N ARG A 125 46.36 -28.81 15.69
CA ARG A 125 47.54 -28.13 15.12
C ARG A 125 48.73 -28.09 16.07
N SER A 126 48.47 -27.90 17.37
CA SER A 126 49.52 -27.86 18.39
C SER A 126 50.04 -29.23 18.82
N ALA A 127 49.33 -30.32 18.47
CA ALA A 127 49.74 -31.66 18.83
C ALA A 127 50.91 -32.12 17.95
N GLU A 128 52.11 -32.19 18.53
CA GLU A 128 53.33 -32.58 17.81
C GLU A 128 53.46 -34.11 17.67
N THR A 129 53.03 -34.86 18.69
CA THR A 129 53.16 -36.33 18.76
C THR A 129 51.88 -37.05 18.33
N ALA A 130 52.00 -38.33 17.94
CA ALA A 130 50.85 -39.17 17.62
C ALA A 130 49.92 -39.37 18.83
N ALA A 131 50.49 -39.62 20.01
CA ALA A 131 49.75 -39.77 21.25
C ALA A 131 48.98 -38.50 21.65
N ALA A 132 49.54 -37.31 21.43
CA ALA A 132 48.84 -36.05 21.70
C ALA A 132 47.64 -35.85 20.76
N ARG A 133 47.74 -36.26 19.48
CA ARG A 133 46.62 -36.19 18.53
C ARG A 133 45.49 -37.14 18.91
N GLU A 134 45.82 -38.36 19.36
CA GLU A 134 44.84 -39.36 19.82
C GLU A 134 44.07 -38.90 21.06
N GLN A 135 44.71 -38.19 21.98
CA GLN A 135 44.05 -37.59 23.14
C GLN A 135 43.07 -36.47 22.75
N VAL A 136 43.45 -35.62 21.79
CA VAL A 136 42.57 -34.55 21.27
C VAL A 136 41.33 -35.14 20.58
N GLU A 137 41.51 -36.22 19.81
CA GLU A 137 40.39 -36.94 19.17
C GLU A 137 39.47 -37.60 20.20
N THR A 138 40.03 -38.28 21.21
CA THR A 138 39.25 -38.91 22.28
C THR A 138 38.40 -37.88 23.03
N ARG A 139 38.95 -36.68 23.27
CA ARG A 139 38.21 -35.57 23.90
C ARG A 139 37.11 -34.99 23.00
N TRP A 140 37.25 -35.06 21.67
CA TRP A 140 36.21 -34.60 20.73
C TRP A 140 35.04 -35.59 20.63
N GLN A 141 35.31 -36.88 20.82
CA GLN A 141 34.30 -37.94 20.76
C GLN A 141 33.52 -38.14 22.08
N ALA A 142 33.95 -37.51 23.19
CA ALA A 142 33.35 -37.61 24.52
C ALA A 142 32.41 -36.44 24.84
#